data_AF-V2WI31-F1
#
_entry.id   AF-V2WI31-F1
#
_cell.length_a   1.000
_cell.length_b   1.000
_cell.length_c   1.000
_cell.angle_alpha   90.00
_cell.angle_beta   90.00
_cell.angle_gamma   90.00
#
_symmetry.space_group_name_H-M   'P 1'
#
loop_
_entity.id
_entity.type
_entity.pdbx_description
1 polymer ?
#
loop_
_entity_poly.entity_id
_entity_poly.type
_entity_poly.pdbx_seq_one_letter_code
_entity_poly.pdbx_strand_id
1 'polypeptide(L)'
;MSSRSVSSRTTAATSLVTLTGPGALAGKAIYMLGKATLKGVDRIIIYRRLSAISSRFPHKNSAEIRGIQQAYYDLLELSRPIIYSKSIRDQALGMLLGQIGSRQSRYLLHSLLTWPEVEIGLLMSDIMMRFDPLRVPPLSDDTYLRDPIVNAYRIHVSDHEDHSLLPLIDFLEQMVSISDGSCVTILERGALDFMLHLYLTGFRDPAPSQGRTNTFGATAFLLACNSFLVLALQSTLGAELFRRHRVSRIWPPHPALDLHGSREAWSTRQQFWRDAERVLLKWRISSIHELMLDTTKEFNKQTALDALIDCFELIQPQFSEDITYRALRSLHQAIVQGRSNNPVGRSTVVMAMKTYFSGSSEMHMVETLNRIIDMAEALLLKHPAPTRFFSFEDDRPSFILNSVVHLIHLVAFLFERYADERNAMSTIGIIPLVEQALGILESSRVADDSVFFYNISDKSRDIELYSTIYGFHSLNAPIHIHVLRWSLILLKDPNQGGPPPTFSNLPDSWWDPEHDRNIDLYGWINNE
;
A
#
# COMPACT_ATOMS: atom_id res chain seq x y z
N MET A 1 -13.22 -36.72 -19.39
CA MET A 1 -14.17 -36.47 -20.50
C MET A 1 -13.53 -35.45 -21.43
N SER A 2 -13.12 -35.86 -22.62
CA SER A 2 -12.38 -35.03 -23.58
C SER A 2 -13.28 -33.98 -24.24
N SER A 3 -12.93 -32.71 -24.07
CA SER A 3 -13.55 -31.58 -24.75
C SER A 3 -13.10 -31.51 -26.21
N ARG A 4 -14.05 -31.64 -27.13
CA ARG A 4 -13.87 -31.38 -28.57
C ARG A 4 -13.73 -29.87 -28.78
N SER A 5 -12.53 -29.43 -29.15
CA SER A 5 -12.27 -28.11 -29.71
C SER A 5 -12.98 -27.97 -31.06
N VAL A 6 -14.05 -27.18 -31.11
CA VAL A 6 -14.66 -26.70 -32.36
C VAL A 6 -13.84 -25.49 -32.83
N SER A 7 -12.87 -25.76 -33.69
CA SER A 7 -12.13 -24.73 -34.41
C SER A 7 -13.05 -24.11 -35.46
N SER A 8 -13.53 -22.89 -35.21
CA SER A 8 -14.21 -22.08 -36.19
C SER A 8 -13.20 -21.60 -37.23
N ARG A 9 -13.19 -22.27 -38.37
CA ARG A 9 -12.47 -21.86 -39.59
C ARG A 9 -13.05 -20.52 -40.05
N THR A 10 -12.30 -19.46 -39.85
CA THR A 10 -12.54 -18.16 -40.49
C THR A 10 -12.48 -18.37 -42.01
N THR A 11 -13.57 -18.01 -42.66
CA THR A 11 -13.77 -18.06 -44.10
C THR A 11 -12.79 -17.14 -44.82
N ALA A 12 -12.06 -17.72 -45.77
CA ALA A 12 -11.45 -17.09 -46.94
C ALA A 12 -10.68 -15.78 -46.69
N ALA A 13 -9.40 -15.91 -46.32
CA ALA A 13 -8.39 -15.09 -46.96
C ALA A 13 -8.55 -15.31 -48.47
N THR A 14 -9.11 -14.33 -49.17
CA THR A 14 -9.09 -14.29 -50.62
C THR A 14 -7.63 -14.44 -51.00
N SER A 15 -7.27 -15.59 -51.56
CA SER A 15 -6.01 -15.73 -52.25
C SER A 15 -6.06 -14.67 -53.35
N LEU A 16 -5.28 -13.60 -53.15
CA LEU A 16 -4.92 -12.69 -54.23
C LEU A 16 -4.26 -13.58 -55.26
N VAL A 17 -5.05 -14.07 -56.22
CA VAL A 17 -4.56 -14.62 -57.47
C VAL A 17 -3.60 -13.55 -57.96
N THR A 18 -2.31 -13.86 -57.90
CA THR A 18 -1.24 -13.01 -58.42
C THR A 18 -1.45 -12.91 -59.92
N LEU A 19 -2.33 -12.01 -60.34
CA LEU A 19 -2.45 -11.56 -61.71
C LEU A 19 -1.11 -10.93 -62.05
N THR A 20 -0.23 -11.70 -62.68
CA THR A 20 1.03 -11.23 -63.23
C THR A 20 0.75 -10.76 -64.66
N GLY A 21 0.72 -9.44 -64.85
CA GLY A 21 0.55 -8.81 -66.15
C GLY A 21 0.93 -7.33 -66.07
N PRO A 22 1.25 -6.68 -67.20
CA PRO A 22 1.69 -5.28 -67.22
C PRO A 22 0.68 -4.29 -66.60
N GLY A 23 -0.61 -4.65 -66.51
CA GLY A 23 -1.63 -3.87 -65.82
C GLY A 23 -1.78 -4.12 -64.31
N ALA A 24 -1.13 -5.15 -63.76
CA ALA A 24 -1.32 -5.57 -62.37
C ALA A 24 -0.79 -4.55 -61.35
N LEU A 25 0.34 -3.92 -61.66
CA LEU A 25 0.93 -2.89 -60.79
C LEU A 25 0.05 -1.63 -60.76
N ALA A 26 -0.47 -1.20 -61.91
CA ALA A 26 -1.42 -0.09 -62.00
C ALA A 26 -2.73 -0.41 -61.26
N GLY A 27 -3.28 -1.61 -61.45
CA GLY A 27 -4.48 -2.07 -60.71
C GLY A 27 -4.27 -2.10 -59.20
N LYS A 28 -3.10 -2.57 -58.73
CA LYS A 28 -2.74 -2.55 -57.30
C LYS A 28 -2.59 -1.13 -56.77
N ALA A 29 -1.98 -0.22 -57.54
CA ALA A 29 -1.85 1.18 -57.16
C ALA A 29 -3.21 1.88 -57.03
N ILE A 30 -4.12 1.68 -58.01
CA ILE A 30 -5.48 2.22 -57.97
C ILE A 30 -6.27 1.66 -56.78
N TYR A 31 -6.20 0.35 -56.55
CA TYR A 31 -6.86 -0.28 -55.40
C TYR A 31 -6.34 0.27 -54.07
N MET A 32 -5.03 0.40 -53.92
CA MET A 32 -4.42 0.96 -52.71
C MET A 32 -4.78 2.44 -52.50
N LEU A 33 -4.82 3.24 -53.58
CA LEU A 33 -5.29 4.62 -53.55
C LEU A 33 -6.76 4.69 -53.14
N GLY A 34 -7.64 3.89 -53.75
CA GLY A 34 -9.06 3.83 -53.39
C GLY A 34 -9.28 3.46 -51.92
N LYS A 35 -8.56 2.45 -51.43
CA LYS A 35 -8.58 2.05 -50.01
C LYS A 35 -8.07 3.16 -49.08
N ALA A 36 -7.03 3.89 -49.47
CA ALA A 36 -6.51 5.02 -48.71
C ALA A 36 -7.50 6.21 -48.69
N THR A 37 -8.11 6.52 -49.84
CA THR A 37 -9.13 7.58 -49.96
C THR A 37 -10.36 7.28 -49.11
N LEU A 38 -10.89 6.04 -49.16
CA LEU A 38 -12.03 5.63 -48.32
C LEU A 38 -11.70 5.79 -46.82
N LYS A 39 -10.54 5.30 -46.38
CA LYS A 39 -10.07 5.50 -45.00
C LYS A 39 -9.90 6.98 -44.64
N GLY A 40 -9.46 7.81 -45.57
CA GLY A 40 -9.32 9.25 -45.38
C GLY A 40 -10.67 9.96 -45.19
N VAL A 41 -11.65 9.63 -46.03
CA VAL A 41 -13.01 10.18 -45.93
C VAL A 41 -13.69 9.77 -44.63
N ASP A 42 -13.63 8.48 -44.27
CA ASP A 42 -14.18 7.97 -43.00
C ASP A 42 -13.57 8.70 -41.81
N ARG A 43 -12.24 8.91 -41.85
CA ARG A 43 -11.53 9.65 -40.81
C ARG A 43 -12.09 11.08 -40.69
N ILE A 44 -12.21 11.82 -41.79
CA ILE A 44 -12.73 13.20 -41.76
C ILE A 44 -14.16 13.25 -41.19
N ILE A 45 -15.03 12.30 -41.58
CA ILE A 45 -16.40 12.21 -41.06
C ILE A 45 -16.39 11.97 -39.54
N ILE A 46 -15.55 11.06 -39.06
CA ILE A 46 -15.41 10.76 -37.62
C ILE A 46 -14.91 11.98 -36.85
N TYR A 47 -13.86 12.67 -37.33
CA TYR A 47 -13.36 13.87 -36.65
C TYR A 47 -14.40 15.00 -36.62
N ARG A 48 -15.16 15.19 -37.71
CA ARG A 48 -16.25 16.18 -37.73
C ARG A 48 -17.34 15.84 -36.71
N ARG A 49 -17.72 14.56 -36.62
CA ARG A 49 -18.69 14.07 -35.62
C ARG A 49 -18.18 14.29 -34.20
N LEU A 50 -16.93 13.90 -33.95
CA LEU A 50 -16.29 14.04 -32.63
C LEU A 50 -16.14 15.51 -32.23
N SER A 51 -15.82 16.39 -33.18
CA SER A 51 -15.80 17.85 -32.96
C SER A 51 -17.19 18.38 -32.59
N ALA A 52 -18.24 17.98 -33.32
CA ALA A 52 -19.61 18.36 -33.00
C ALA A 52 -20.04 17.86 -31.60
N ILE A 53 -19.64 16.63 -31.23
CA ILE A 53 -19.87 16.08 -29.89
C ILE A 53 -19.10 16.91 -28.85
N SER A 54 -17.81 17.18 -29.06
CA SER A 54 -16.95 17.88 -28.10
C SER A 54 -17.47 19.25 -27.69
N SER A 55 -18.18 19.96 -28.57
CA SER A 55 -18.81 21.25 -28.26
C SER A 55 -19.90 21.17 -27.16
N ARG A 56 -20.33 19.97 -26.78
CA ARG A 56 -21.36 19.70 -25.77
C ARG A 56 -20.79 19.21 -24.44
N PHE A 57 -19.46 19.05 -24.33
CA PHE A 57 -18.79 18.49 -23.15
C PHE A 57 -17.80 19.51 -22.56
N PRO A 58 -17.64 19.58 -21.22
CA PRO A 58 -18.46 18.91 -20.22
C PRO A 58 -19.88 19.51 -20.11
N HIS A 59 -20.80 18.77 -19.50
CA HIS A 59 -22.18 19.23 -19.24
C HIS A 59 -22.66 18.74 -17.88
N LYS A 60 -23.75 19.32 -17.36
CA LYS A 60 -24.38 18.89 -16.10
C LYS A 60 -25.44 17.83 -16.36
N ASN A 61 -25.71 16.98 -15.36
CA ASN A 61 -26.79 15.98 -15.38
C ASN A 61 -28.19 16.60 -15.53
N SER A 62 -28.35 17.88 -15.17
CA SER A 62 -29.60 18.64 -15.31
C SER A 62 -29.75 19.39 -16.63
N ALA A 63 -28.74 19.36 -17.50
CA ALA A 63 -28.77 20.11 -18.75
C ALA A 63 -29.59 19.38 -19.83
N GLU A 64 -30.64 20.03 -20.34
CA GLU A 64 -31.45 19.51 -21.45
C GLU A 64 -30.77 19.74 -22.80
N ILE A 65 -29.74 18.95 -23.10
CA ILE A 65 -28.99 19.06 -24.36
C ILE A 65 -29.62 18.13 -25.41
N ARG A 66 -30.14 18.72 -26.49
CA ARG A 66 -30.74 17.96 -27.60
C ARG A 66 -29.73 16.98 -28.21
N GLY A 67 -30.12 15.70 -28.24
CA GLY A 67 -29.30 14.64 -28.83
C GLY A 67 -28.09 14.25 -28.00
N ILE A 68 -28.06 14.55 -26.69
CA ILE A 68 -26.95 14.16 -25.83
C ILE A 68 -26.81 12.64 -25.69
N GLN A 69 -27.92 11.92 -25.63
CA GLN A 69 -27.93 10.46 -25.57
C GLN A 69 -27.21 9.84 -26.79
N GLN A 70 -27.50 10.35 -27.99
CA GLN A 70 -26.83 9.91 -29.21
C GLN A 70 -25.33 10.22 -29.16
N ALA A 71 -24.95 11.37 -28.60
CA ALA A 71 -23.53 11.71 -28.44
C ALA A 71 -22.81 10.69 -27.53
N TYR A 72 -23.43 10.22 -26.45
CA TYR A 72 -22.83 9.17 -25.61
C TYR A 72 -22.73 7.82 -26.34
N TYR A 73 -23.73 7.40 -27.11
CA TYR A 73 -23.61 6.20 -27.96
C TYR A 73 -22.43 6.30 -28.92
N ASP A 74 -22.26 7.47 -29.52
CA ASP A 74 -21.17 7.73 -30.45
C ASP A 74 -19.82 7.71 -29.73
N LEU A 75 -19.73 8.27 -28.52
CA LEU A 75 -18.50 8.23 -27.72
C LEU A 75 -18.15 6.80 -27.28
N LEU A 76 -19.13 6.01 -26.85
CA LEU A 76 -18.93 4.59 -26.51
C LEU A 76 -18.45 3.80 -27.72
N GLU A 77 -19.06 4.00 -28.89
CA GLU A 77 -18.62 3.38 -30.14
C GLU A 77 -17.18 3.79 -30.47
N LEU A 78 -16.88 5.09 -30.48
CA LEU A 78 -15.56 5.64 -30.81
C LEU A 78 -14.48 5.26 -29.78
N SER A 79 -14.86 4.83 -28.58
CA SER A 79 -13.94 4.34 -27.55
C SER A 79 -13.49 2.89 -27.77
N ARG A 80 -14.21 2.10 -28.58
CA ARG A 80 -13.94 0.66 -28.77
C ARG A 80 -12.49 0.39 -29.19
N PRO A 81 -11.81 -0.56 -28.54
CA PRO A 81 -10.46 -0.94 -28.92
C PRO A 81 -10.42 -1.52 -30.35
N ILE A 82 -9.27 -1.40 -31.01
CA ILE A 82 -8.94 -2.00 -32.33
C ILE A 82 -9.66 -1.35 -33.53
N ILE A 83 -10.90 -0.89 -33.38
CA ILE A 83 -11.71 -0.35 -34.48
C ILE A 83 -11.26 1.06 -34.87
N TYR A 84 -11.03 1.92 -33.89
CA TYR A 84 -10.68 3.33 -34.09
C TYR A 84 -9.22 3.61 -33.77
N SER A 85 -8.65 4.62 -34.44
CA SER A 85 -7.26 5.06 -34.17
C SER A 85 -7.11 5.53 -32.73
N LYS A 86 -5.93 5.33 -32.13
CA LYS A 86 -5.63 5.73 -30.75
C LYS A 86 -6.06 7.18 -30.43
N SER A 87 -5.75 8.14 -31.30
CA SER A 87 -6.13 9.55 -31.08
C SER A 87 -7.65 9.78 -30.98
N ILE A 88 -8.46 9.09 -31.80
CA ILE A 88 -9.93 9.19 -31.74
C ILE A 88 -10.43 8.57 -30.44
N ARG A 89 -9.90 7.39 -30.08
CA ARG A 89 -10.26 6.68 -28.85
C ARG A 89 -9.91 7.50 -27.62
N ASP A 90 -8.69 8.03 -27.55
CA ASP A 90 -8.21 8.82 -26.43
C ASP A 90 -9.05 10.10 -26.25
N GLN A 91 -9.44 10.75 -27.34
CA GLN A 91 -10.33 11.92 -27.29
C GLN A 91 -11.76 11.55 -26.83
N ALA A 92 -12.32 10.44 -27.32
CA ALA A 92 -13.62 9.97 -26.88
C ALA A 92 -13.62 9.56 -25.41
N LEU A 93 -12.64 8.76 -24.99
CA LEU A 93 -12.48 8.28 -23.62
C LEU A 93 -12.17 9.44 -22.65
N GLY A 94 -11.38 10.43 -23.08
CA GLY A 94 -11.14 11.65 -22.31
C GLY A 94 -12.42 12.44 -22.01
N MET A 95 -13.35 12.53 -22.97
CA MET A 95 -14.67 13.14 -22.72
C MET A 95 -15.53 12.33 -21.76
N LEU A 96 -15.53 10.99 -21.89
CA LEU A 96 -16.24 10.11 -20.96
C LEU A 96 -15.68 10.23 -19.53
N LEU A 97 -14.35 10.22 -19.39
CA LEU A 97 -13.70 10.35 -18.09
C LEU A 97 -13.82 11.75 -17.50
N GLY A 98 -13.88 12.81 -18.31
CA GLY A 98 -14.22 14.15 -17.80
C GLY A 98 -15.60 14.21 -17.15
N GLN A 99 -16.58 13.47 -17.71
CA GLN A 99 -17.92 13.36 -17.12
C GLN A 99 -17.93 12.51 -15.84
N ILE A 100 -17.13 11.44 -15.80
CA ILE A 100 -16.93 10.64 -14.57
C ILE A 100 -16.27 11.49 -13.48
N GLY A 101 -15.16 12.18 -13.80
CA GLY A 101 -14.43 13.05 -12.87
C GLY A 101 -15.30 14.16 -12.26
N SER A 102 -16.23 14.72 -13.04
CA SER A 102 -17.18 15.73 -12.58
C SER A 102 -18.47 15.19 -11.93
N ARG A 103 -18.56 13.86 -11.73
CA ARG A 103 -19.76 13.15 -11.23
C ARG A 103 -21.04 13.42 -12.06
N GLN A 104 -20.89 13.79 -13.33
CA GLN A 104 -21.98 14.05 -14.28
C GLN A 104 -22.24 12.85 -15.20
N SER A 105 -22.34 11.65 -14.59
CA SER A 105 -22.38 10.37 -15.30
C SER A 105 -23.78 9.87 -15.69
N ARG A 106 -24.87 10.61 -15.40
CA ARG A 106 -26.25 10.10 -15.55
C ARG A 106 -26.56 9.61 -16.96
N TYR A 107 -26.24 10.41 -17.97
CA TYR A 107 -26.48 10.05 -19.37
C TYR A 107 -25.57 8.91 -19.84
N LEU A 108 -24.31 8.88 -19.36
CA LEU A 108 -23.38 7.78 -19.62
C LEU A 108 -23.92 6.45 -19.09
N LEU A 109 -24.36 6.42 -17.83
CA LEU A 109 -24.98 5.24 -17.22
C LEU A 109 -26.18 4.78 -18.04
N HIS A 110 -27.06 5.70 -18.47
CA HIS A 110 -28.20 5.35 -19.29
C HIS A 110 -27.81 4.75 -20.66
N SER A 111 -26.75 5.26 -21.30
CA SER A 111 -26.24 4.67 -22.55
C SER A 111 -25.64 3.28 -22.32
N LEU A 112 -24.90 3.08 -21.23
CA LEU A 112 -24.29 1.80 -20.88
C LEU A 112 -25.33 0.70 -20.64
N LEU A 113 -26.52 1.01 -20.11
CA LEU A 113 -27.62 0.05 -19.94
C LEU A 113 -28.04 -0.67 -21.23
N THR A 114 -27.86 -0.02 -22.37
CA THR A 114 -28.25 -0.55 -23.68
C THR A 114 -27.05 -1.10 -24.46
N TRP A 115 -25.85 -1.03 -23.88
CA TRP A 115 -24.62 -1.48 -24.52
C TRP A 115 -24.36 -2.96 -24.21
N PRO A 116 -23.75 -3.75 -25.11
CA PRO A 116 -23.47 -5.15 -24.83
C PRO A 116 -22.54 -5.33 -23.64
N GLU A 117 -22.84 -6.27 -22.73
CA GLU A 117 -22.08 -6.51 -21.49
C GLU A 117 -20.58 -6.72 -21.74
N VAL A 118 -20.24 -7.44 -22.82
CA VAL A 118 -18.83 -7.66 -23.20
C VAL A 118 -18.11 -6.33 -23.47
N GLU A 119 -18.77 -5.38 -24.13
CA GLU A 119 -18.19 -4.07 -24.46
C GLU A 119 -18.08 -3.18 -23.21
N ILE A 120 -19.09 -3.22 -22.33
CA ILE A 120 -19.03 -2.57 -21.01
C ILE A 120 -17.80 -3.10 -20.26
N GLY A 121 -17.63 -4.42 -20.22
CA GLY A 121 -16.49 -5.05 -19.56
C GLY A 121 -15.14 -4.63 -20.12
N LEU A 122 -15.01 -4.54 -21.45
CA LEU A 122 -13.78 -4.05 -22.09
C LEU A 122 -13.51 -2.59 -21.78
N LEU A 123 -14.53 -1.73 -21.80
CA LEU A 123 -14.40 -0.31 -21.45
C LEU A 123 -14.00 -0.13 -19.99
N MET A 124 -14.66 -0.82 -19.06
CA MET A 124 -14.34 -0.71 -17.63
C MET A 124 -12.92 -1.19 -17.36
N SER A 125 -12.51 -2.29 -18.01
CA SER A 125 -11.14 -2.78 -17.92
C SER A 125 -10.14 -1.72 -18.41
N ASP A 126 -10.35 -1.11 -19.58
CA ASP A 126 -9.46 -0.04 -20.11
C ASP A 126 -9.43 1.17 -19.17
N ILE A 127 -10.58 1.59 -18.60
CA ILE A 127 -10.62 2.69 -17.63
C ILE A 127 -9.80 2.39 -16.38
N MET A 128 -10.07 1.28 -15.68
CA MET A 128 -9.36 0.92 -14.44
C MET A 128 -7.86 0.73 -14.68
N MET A 129 -7.52 0.13 -15.81
CA MET A 129 -6.15 -0.03 -16.29
C MET A 129 -5.38 1.27 -16.41
N ARG A 130 -6.04 2.38 -16.77
CA ARG A 130 -5.38 3.69 -16.81
C ARG A 130 -5.01 4.18 -15.43
N PHE A 131 -5.80 3.89 -14.40
CA PHE A 131 -5.59 4.36 -13.04
C PHE A 131 -4.89 3.34 -12.12
N ASP A 132 -4.55 2.16 -12.63
CA ASP A 132 -3.92 1.08 -11.86
C ASP A 132 -2.54 1.52 -11.33
N PRO A 133 -2.38 1.73 -10.01
CA PRO A 133 -1.18 2.34 -9.44
C PRO A 133 0.06 1.45 -9.57
N LEU A 134 -0.09 0.14 -9.84
CA LEU A 134 1.04 -0.77 -10.10
C LEU A 134 1.52 -0.72 -11.54
N ARG A 135 0.69 -0.23 -12.47
CA ARG A 135 1.04 -0.08 -13.89
C ARG A 135 1.50 1.33 -14.24
N VAL A 136 1.21 2.29 -13.36
CA VAL A 136 1.81 3.62 -13.41
C VAL A 136 3.30 3.49 -13.08
N PRO A 137 4.22 3.93 -13.97
CA PRO A 137 5.65 3.97 -13.66
C PRO A 137 5.89 4.70 -12.33
N PRO A 138 6.93 4.33 -11.56
CA PRO A 138 7.26 5.01 -10.32
C PRO A 138 7.40 6.54 -10.52
N LEU A 139 6.96 7.32 -9.52
CA LEU A 139 6.73 8.79 -9.49
C LEU A 139 7.81 9.67 -10.07
N SER A 140 9.01 9.15 -10.30
CA SER A 140 10.11 9.92 -10.88
C SER A 140 9.81 10.38 -12.31
N ASP A 141 8.79 9.82 -12.98
CA ASP A 141 8.46 10.16 -14.35
C ASP A 141 7.06 10.81 -14.46
N ASP A 142 7.04 12.15 -14.52
CA ASP A 142 5.86 12.97 -14.84
C ASP A 142 5.17 12.55 -16.15
N THR A 143 5.80 11.69 -16.96
CA THR A 143 5.25 11.16 -18.21
C THR A 143 3.87 10.54 -18.04
N TYR A 144 3.55 9.89 -16.93
CA TYR A 144 2.20 9.36 -16.71
C TYR A 144 1.15 10.47 -16.55
N LEU A 145 1.48 11.55 -15.84
CA LEU A 145 0.59 12.71 -15.70
C LEU A 145 0.37 13.45 -17.03
N ARG A 146 1.17 13.13 -18.06
CA ARG A 146 1.00 13.59 -19.43
C ARG A 146 0.09 12.70 -20.27
N ASP A 147 -0.44 11.58 -19.75
CA ASP A 147 -1.48 10.82 -20.45
C ASP A 147 -2.68 11.76 -20.65
N PRO A 148 -3.06 12.05 -21.92
CA PRO A 148 -4.13 13.00 -22.21
C PRO A 148 -5.47 12.58 -21.61
N ILE A 149 -5.68 11.29 -21.40
CA ILE A 149 -6.92 10.74 -20.85
C ILE A 149 -6.98 10.96 -19.34
N VAL A 150 -5.90 10.63 -18.62
CA VAL A 150 -5.79 10.86 -17.17
C VAL A 150 -5.85 12.35 -16.87
N ASN A 151 -5.22 13.18 -17.71
CA ASN A 151 -5.31 14.62 -17.58
C ASN A 151 -6.72 15.15 -17.85
N ALA A 152 -7.43 14.61 -18.84
CA ALA A 152 -8.83 14.96 -19.10
C ALA A 152 -9.75 14.60 -17.92
N TYR A 153 -9.51 13.47 -17.25
CA TYR A 153 -10.18 13.13 -16.00
C TYR A 153 -9.87 14.16 -14.92
N ARG A 154 -8.57 14.36 -14.62
CA ARG A 154 -8.08 15.19 -13.51
C ARG A 154 -8.58 16.63 -13.57
N ILE A 155 -8.60 17.25 -14.77
CA ILE A 155 -9.08 18.64 -14.95
C ILE A 155 -10.54 18.81 -14.52
N HIS A 156 -11.33 17.74 -14.54
CA HIS A 156 -12.75 17.76 -14.18
C HIS A 156 -13.04 17.22 -12.78
N VAL A 157 -12.05 16.65 -12.08
CA VAL A 157 -12.19 16.29 -10.67
C VAL A 157 -12.24 17.57 -9.85
N SER A 158 -13.16 17.65 -8.91
CA SER A 158 -13.30 18.83 -8.05
C SER A 158 -12.07 19.01 -7.15
N ASP A 159 -11.60 20.24 -7.04
CA ASP A 159 -10.53 20.65 -6.11
C ASP A 159 -10.94 20.51 -4.64
N HIS A 160 -12.10 19.96 -4.33
CA HIS A 160 -12.55 19.62 -2.99
C HIS A 160 -12.53 18.12 -2.69
N GLU A 161 -12.27 17.27 -3.68
CA GLU A 161 -12.22 15.81 -3.46
C GLU A 161 -10.94 15.45 -2.71
N ASP A 162 -11.04 14.65 -1.65
CA ASP A 162 -9.85 14.29 -0.87
C ASP A 162 -8.92 13.33 -1.63
N HIS A 163 -9.47 12.58 -2.60
CA HIS A 163 -8.75 11.62 -3.43
C HIS A 163 -9.27 11.67 -4.87
N SER A 164 -8.38 11.70 -5.87
CA SER A 164 -8.79 11.93 -7.26
C SER A 164 -9.72 10.85 -7.81
N LEU A 165 -9.59 9.60 -7.34
CA LEU A 165 -10.37 8.45 -7.80
C LEU A 165 -11.77 8.33 -7.18
N LEU A 166 -12.17 9.17 -6.21
CA LEU A 166 -13.49 9.09 -5.60
C LEU A 166 -14.62 9.06 -6.65
N PRO A 167 -14.66 9.99 -7.64
CA PRO A 167 -15.68 9.96 -8.68
C PRO A 167 -15.69 8.69 -9.53
N LEU A 168 -14.52 8.03 -9.70
CA LEU A 168 -14.45 6.77 -10.43
C LEU A 168 -15.07 5.63 -9.61
N ILE A 169 -14.78 5.54 -8.32
CA ILE A 169 -15.38 4.52 -7.45
C ILE A 169 -16.89 4.72 -7.33
N ASP A 170 -17.37 5.95 -7.20
CA ASP A 170 -18.81 6.25 -7.17
C ASP A 170 -19.50 5.90 -8.49
N PHE A 171 -18.79 6.03 -9.62
CA PHE A 171 -19.29 5.58 -10.91
C PHE A 171 -19.34 4.05 -11.00
N LEU A 172 -18.32 3.34 -10.52
CA LEU A 172 -18.33 1.88 -10.44
C LEU A 172 -19.43 1.36 -9.51
N GLU A 173 -19.67 2.02 -8.38
CA GLU A 173 -20.77 1.72 -7.46
C GLU A 173 -22.13 1.84 -8.17
N GLN A 174 -22.38 2.96 -8.86
CA GLN A 174 -23.58 3.16 -9.65
C GLN A 174 -23.75 2.07 -10.73
N MET A 175 -22.65 1.67 -11.39
CA MET A 175 -22.67 0.61 -12.40
C MET A 175 -22.99 -0.76 -11.80
N VAL A 176 -22.48 -1.08 -10.61
CA VAL A 176 -22.81 -2.31 -9.88
C VAL A 176 -24.27 -2.31 -9.42
N SER A 177 -24.85 -1.15 -9.05
CA SER A 177 -26.25 -1.06 -8.61
C SER A 177 -27.30 -1.27 -9.71
N ILE A 178 -26.90 -1.24 -10.98
CA ILE A 178 -27.81 -1.33 -12.12
C ILE A 178 -28.46 -2.71 -12.23
N SER A 179 -27.64 -3.76 -12.18
CA SER A 179 -28.08 -5.15 -12.37
C SER A 179 -27.00 -6.12 -11.90
N ASP A 180 -27.41 -7.34 -11.54
CA ASP A 180 -26.48 -8.42 -11.19
C ASP A 180 -25.49 -8.73 -12.32
N GLY A 181 -25.94 -8.68 -13.58
CA GLY A 181 -25.08 -8.88 -14.75
C GLY A 181 -24.00 -7.80 -14.88
N SER A 182 -24.35 -6.54 -14.59
CA SER A 182 -23.37 -5.43 -14.56
C SER A 182 -22.38 -5.61 -13.42
N CYS A 183 -22.85 -5.99 -12.23
CA CYS A 183 -22.01 -6.33 -11.08
C CYS A 183 -20.96 -7.39 -11.45
N VAL A 184 -21.41 -8.55 -11.93
CA VAL A 184 -20.53 -9.66 -12.38
C VAL A 184 -19.54 -9.17 -13.42
N THR A 185 -20.02 -8.46 -14.45
CA THR A 185 -19.18 -7.93 -15.52
C THR A 185 -18.06 -7.02 -14.98
N ILE A 186 -18.36 -6.09 -14.08
CA ILE A 186 -17.38 -5.15 -13.54
C ILE A 186 -16.33 -5.89 -12.69
N LEU A 187 -16.78 -6.80 -11.83
CA LEU A 187 -15.89 -7.58 -10.97
C LEU A 187 -14.95 -8.49 -11.78
N GLU A 188 -15.48 -9.24 -12.75
CA GLU A 188 -14.70 -10.14 -13.62
C GLU A 188 -13.74 -9.40 -14.55
N ARG A 189 -13.96 -8.10 -14.80
CA ARG A 189 -13.17 -7.29 -15.73
C ARG A 189 -12.07 -6.48 -15.05
N GLY A 190 -11.76 -6.83 -13.81
CA GLY A 190 -10.56 -6.37 -13.11
C GLY A 190 -10.83 -5.37 -11.99
N ALA A 191 -12.07 -5.12 -11.58
CA ALA A 191 -12.34 -4.22 -10.45
C ALA A 191 -11.73 -4.75 -9.15
N LEU A 192 -11.75 -6.06 -8.93
CA LEU A 192 -11.15 -6.66 -7.74
C LEU A 192 -9.62 -6.63 -7.77
N ASP A 193 -9.00 -6.79 -8.94
CA ASP A 193 -7.56 -6.61 -9.13
C ASP A 193 -7.17 -5.14 -8.90
N PHE A 194 -7.96 -4.21 -9.44
CA PHE A 194 -7.76 -2.78 -9.25
C PHE A 194 -7.83 -2.39 -7.77
N MET A 195 -8.82 -2.88 -7.03
CA MET A 195 -8.91 -2.69 -5.58
C MET A 195 -7.70 -3.29 -4.84
N LEU A 196 -7.30 -4.51 -5.21
CA LEU A 196 -6.10 -5.15 -4.65
C LEU A 196 -4.86 -4.27 -4.87
N HIS A 197 -4.67 -3.72 -6.07
CA HIS A 197 -3.54 -2.86 -6.39
C HIS A 197 -3.56 -1.54 -5.62
N LEU A 198 -4.74 -0.94 -5.44
CA LEU A 198 -4.92 0.23 -4.58
C LEU A 198 -4.53 -0.08 -3.14
N TYR A 199 -4.99 -1.21 -2.58
CA TYR A 199 -4.59 -1.63 -1.23
C TYR A 199 -3.07 -1.85 -1.10
N LEU A 200 -2.46 -2.55 -2.06
CA LEU A 200 -1.02 -2.82 -2.07
C LEU A 200 -0.19 -1.54 -2.13
N THR A 201 -0.69 -0.51 -2.79
CA THR A 201 -0.03 0.80 -2.88
C THR A 201 -0.44 1.76 -1.77
N GLY A 202 -1.17 1.30 -0.75
CA GLY A 202 -1.58 2.12 0.39
C GLY A 202 -2.61 3.20 0.02
N PHE A 203 -3.46 2.90 -0.97
CA PHE A 203 -4.44 3.83 -1.55
C PHE A 203 -3.79 5.10 -2.10
N ARG A 204 -2.63 4.93 -2.73
CA ARG A 204 -1.91 6.03 -3.36
C ARG A 204 -2.69 6.57 -4.54
N ASP A 205 -2.86 7.89 -4.57
CA ASP A 205 -3.52 8.59 -5.65
C ASP A 205 -2.69 8.52 -6.94
N PRO A 206 -3.20 7.87 -8.02
CA PRO A 206 -2.49 7.80 -9.30
C PRO A 206 -2.62 9.09 -10.10
N ALA A 207 -3.62 9.93 -9.85
CA ALA A 207 -3.90 11.16 -10.59
C ALA A 207 -4.00 12.39 -9.66
N PRO A 208 -2.96 12.65 -8.84
CA PRO A 208 -3.02 13.71 -7.84
C PRO A 208 -3.19 15.08 -8.51
N SER A 209 -4.01 15.91 -7.87
CA SER A 209 -4.19 17.32 -8.26
C SER A 209 -2.95 18.13 -7.88
N GLN A 210 -2.60 19.13 -8.69
CA GLN A 210 -1.41 19.96 -8.43
C GLN A 210 -1.49 20.61 -7.03
N GLY A 211 -0.43 20.44 -6.23
CA GLY A 211 -0.31 21.09 -4.92
C GLY A 211 -1.01 20.38 -3.76
N ARG A 212 -1.59 19.19 -3.96
CA ARG A 212 -2.19 18.40 -2.88
C ARG A 212 -1.32 17.22 -2.47
N THR A 213 -1.15 17.06 -1.16
CA THR A 213 -0.54 15.87 -0.57
C THR A 213 -1.60 14.76 -0.49
N ASN A 214 -1.29 13.58 -1.03
CA ASN A 214 -2.18 12.42 -1.27
C ASN A 214 -2.89 11.78 -0.06
N THR A 215 -2.99 12.45 1.08
CA THR A 215 -2.85 11.75 2.34
C THR A 215 -4.11 11.67 3.18
N PHE A 216 -4.88 12.76 3.25
CA PHE A 216 -6.21 12.73 3.86
C PHE A 216 -7.20 11.93 3.00
N GLY A 217 -6.97 11.87 1.69
CA GLY A 217 -7.77 11.13 0.73
C GLY A 217 -7.89 9.63 0.97
N ALA A 218 -6.85 8.98 1.50
CA ALA A 218 -6.81 7.53 1.61
C ALA A 218 -7.94 6.97 2.49
N THR A 219 -8.34 7.67 3.55
CA THR A 219 -9.41 7.20 4.45
C THR A 219 -10.79 7.33 3.80
N ALA A 220 -11.12 8.50 3.27
CA ALA A 220 -12.39 8.70 2.56
C ALA A 220 -12.51 7.77 1.36
N PHE A 221 -11.40 7.55 0.65
CA PHE A 221 -11.33 6.64 -0.47
C PHE A 221 -11.51 5.17 -0.06
N LEU A 222 -10.87 4.71 1.02
CA LEU A 222 -11.09 3.37 1.57
C LEU A 222 -12.56 3.16 1.95
N LEU A 223 -13.24 4.16 2.52
CA LEU A 223 -14.67 4.09 2.82
C LEU A 223 -15.52 3.94 1.54
N ALA A 224 -15.20 4.67 0.48
CA ALA A 224 -15.86 4.52 -0.81
C ALA A 224 -15.62 3.13 -1.42
N CYS A 225 -14.39 2.60 -1.35
CA CYS A 225 -14.08 1.24 -1.78
C CYS A 225 -14.87 0.20 -0.96
N ASN A 226 -15.01 0.39 0.35
CA ASN A 226 -15.81 -0.48 1.20
C ASN A 226 -17.30 -0.41 0.82
N SER A 227 -17.84 0.78 0.55
CA SER A 227 -19.22 0.96 0.05
C SER A 227 -19.46 0.18 -1.23
N PHE A 228 -18.59 0.35 -2.22
CA PHE A 228 -18.60 -0.39 -3.48
C PHE A 228 -18.60 -1.91 -3.26
N LEU A 229 -17.72 -2.42 -2.40
CA LEU A 229 -17.63 -3.86 -2.11
C LEU A 229 -18.88 -4.37 -1.39
N VAL A 230 -19.40 -3.64 -0.40
CA VAL A 230 -20.64 -4.00 0.31
C VAL A 230 -21.81 -4.09 -0.65
N LEU A 231 -21.93 -3.13 -1.58
CA LEU A 231 -22.94 -3.17 -2.62
C LEU A 231 -22.77 -4.40 -3.53
N ALA A 232 -21.54 -4.68 -3.97
CA ALA A 232 -21.24 -5.85 -4.80
C ALA A 232 -21.59 -7.19 -4.11
N LEU A 233 -21.42 -7.27 -2.78
CA LEU A 233 -21.79 -8.44 -1.98
C LEU A 233 -23.32 -8.65 -1.86
N GLN A 234 -24.15 -7.64 -2.16
CA GLN A 234 -25.60 -7.82 -2.20
C GLN A 234 -26.03 -8.72 -3.36
N SER A 235 -25.19 -8.83 -4.40
CA SER A 235 -25.38 -9.79 -5.49
C SER A 235 -24.82 -11.16 -5.11
N THR A 236 -25.60 -12.22 -5.22
CA THR A 236 -25.15 -13.59 -4.91
C THR A 236 -23.92 -14.00 -5.72
N LEU A 237 -23.88 -13.65 -7.00
CA LEU A 237 -22.73 -13.92 -7.87
C LEU A 237 -21.55 -13.00 -7.55
N GLY A 238 -21.81 -11.73 -7.25
CA GLY A 238 -20.78 -10.79 -6.81
C GLY A 238 -20.08 -11.24 -5.52
N ALA A 239 -20.85 -11.72 -4.55
CA ALA A 239 -20.32 -12.30 -3.31
C ALA A 239 -19.43 -13.52 -3.57
N GLU A 240 -19.81 -14.41 -4.48
CA GLU A 240 -19.00 -15.57 -4.83
C GLU A 240 -17.71 -15.19 -5.56
N LEU A 241 -17.78 -14.22 -6.48
CA LEU A 241 -16.60 -13.69 -7.17
C LEU A 241 -15.62 -13.05 -6.18
N PHE A 242 -16.11 -12.20 -5.28
CA PHE A 242 -15.28 -11.56 -4.26
C PHE A 242 -14.64 -12.61 -3.34
N ARG A 243 -15.41 -13.58 -2.83
CA ARG A 243 -14.91 -14.65 -1.96
C ARG A 243 -13.78 -15.45 -2.61
N ARG A 244 -13.89 -15.75 -3.91
CA ARG A 244 -12.87 -16.48 -4.67
C ARG A 244 -11.65 -15.64 -5.02
N HIS A 245 -11.79 -14.32 -5.06
CA HIS A 245 -10.71 -13.42 -5.46
C HIS A 245 -9.64 -13.29 -4.38
N ARG A 246 -8.40 -12.94 -4.78
CA ARG A 246 -7.28 -12.78 -3.83
C ARG A 246 -7.46 -11.60 -2.87
N VAL A 247 -8.24 -10.60 -3.28
CA VAL A 247 -8.47 -9.38 -2.48
C VAL A 247 -9.21 -9.69 -1.17
N SER A 248 -10.15 -10.65 -1.17
CA SER A 248 -10.88 -11.04 0.05
C SER A 248 -9.97 -11.57 1.16
N ARG A 249 -8.76 -12.02 0.80
CA ARG A 249 -7.78 -12.59 1.71
C ARG A 249 -7.04 -11.53 2.53
N ILE A 250 -6.93 -10.32 2.02
CA ILE A 250 -6.10 -9.26 2.62
C ILE A 250 -6.83 -7.94 2.81
N TRP A 251 -8.02 -7.79 2.24
CA TRP A 251 -8.78 -6.55 2.39
C TRP A 251 -8.98 -6.24 3.87
N PRO A 252 -8.81 -4.98 4.30
CA PRO A 252 -8.95 -4.62 5.70
C PRO A 252 -10.28 -5.11 6.26
N PRO A 253 -10.31 -5.61 7.50
CA PRO A 253 -11.53 -6.09 8.11
C PRO A 253 -12.50 -4.92 8.26
N HIS A 254 -13.55 -4.95 7.44
CA HIS A 254 -14.74 -4.13 7.60
C HIS A 254 -15.85 -5.06 8.11
N PRO A 255 -16.64 -4.69 9.13
CA PRO A 255 -17.65 -5.60 9.70
C PRO A 255 -18.63 -6.16 8.66
N ALA A 256 -18.97 -5.37 7.63
CA ALA A 256 -19.83 -5.81 6.54
C ALA A 256 -19.13 -6.65 5.44
N LEU A 257 -17.80 -6.73 5.47
CA LEU A 257 -16.96 -7.52 4.55
C LEU A 257 -16.31 -8.73 5.25
N ASP A 258 -16.70 -9.03 6.49
CA ASP A 258 -16.15 -10.13 7.26
C ASP A 258 -16.70 -11.47 6.72
N LEU A 259 -16.02 -12.02 5.70
CA LEU A 259 -16.43 -13.23 5.01
C LEU A 259 -15.86 -14.51 5.63
N HIS A 260 -14.92 -14.39 6.55
CA HIS A 260 -14.17 -15.50 7.11
C HIS A 260 -14.21 -15.39 8.63
N GLY A 261 -14.36 -16.51 9.34
CA GLY A 261 -14.12 -16.49 10.79
C GLY A 261 -12.71 -15.96 11.07
N SER A 262 -12.51 -15.25 12.18
CA SER A 262 -11.24 -14.56 12.49
C SER A 262 -9.98 -15.41 12.30
N ARG A 263 -10.05 -16.72 12.60
CA ARG A 263 -8.94 -17.66 12.42
C ARG A 263 -8.70 -18.07 10.96
N GLU A 264 -9.76 -18.30 10.17
CA GLU A 264 -9.64 -18.64 8.75
C GLU A 264 -9.20 -17.43 7.93
N ALA A 265 -9.67 -16.22 8.30
CA ALA A 265 -9.24 -14.97 7.71
C ALA A 265 -7.73 -14.82 7.83
N TRP A 266 -7.18 -15.16 9.00
CA TRP A 266 -5.76 -15.10 9.27
C TRP A 266 -4.95 -16.02 8.37
N SER A 267 -5.21 -17.33 8.40
CA SER A 267 -4.47 -18.31 7.59
C SER A 267 -4.53 -17.98 6.10
N THR A 268 -5.67 -17.47 5.65
CA THR A 268 -5.89 -17.03 4.27
C THR A 268 -5.06 -15.80 3.91
N ARG A 269 -4.93 -14.83 4.82
CA ARG A 269 -4.04 -13.66 4.67
C ARG A 269 -2.58 -14.08 4.58
N GLN A 270 -2.13 -14.96 5.48
CA GLN A 270 -0.74 -15.46 5.45
C GLN A 270 -0.43 -16.17 4.13
N GLN A 271 -1.37 -17.01 3.68
CA GLN A 271 -1.23 -17.73 2.42
C GLN A 271 -1.16 -16.75 1.23
N PHE A 272 -1.94 -15.67 1.23
CA PHE A 272 -1.83 -14.65 0.19
C PHE A 272 -0.41 -14.08 0.10
N TRP A 273 0.21 -13.71 1.24
CA TRP A 273 1.55 -13.11 1.25
C TRP A 273 2.62 -14.10 0.80
N ARG A 274 2.49 -15.38 1.17
CA ARG A 274 3.38 -16.45 0.68
C ARG A 274 3.30 -16.63 -0.83
N ASP A 275 2.10 -16.49 -1.40
CA ASP A 275 1.82 -16.63 -2.83
C ASP A 275 1.98 -15.32 -3.61
N ALA A 276 2.32 -14.20 -2.95
CA ALA A 276 2.42 -12.90 -3.59
C ALA A 276 3.72 -12.79 -4.38
N GLU A 277 3.63 -12.20 -5.57
CA GLU A 277 4.82 -11.92 -6.37
C GLU A 277 5.72 -10.91 -5.65
N ARG A 278 7.03 -11.10 -5.77
CA ARG A 278 8.02 -10.24 -5.10
C ARG A 278 7.84 -8.75 -5.42
N VAL A 279 7.37 -8.41 -6.62
CA VAL A 279 7.08 -7.03 -7.02
C VAL A 279 5.95 -6.43 -6.17
N LEU A 280 4.88 -7.19 -5.92
CA LEU A 280 3.76 -6.76 -5.07
C LEU A 280 4.19 -6.57 -3.62
N LEU A 281 5.04 -7.47 -3.10
CA LEU A 281 5.61 -7.35 -1.76
C LEU A 281 6.42 -6.06 -1.60
N LYS A 282 7.24 -5.73 -2.60
CA LYS A 282 8.03 -4.48 -2.60
C LYS A 282 7.15 -3.24 -2.61
N TRP A 283 6.10 -3.24 -3.42
CA TRP A 283 5.13 -2.15 -3.46
C TRP A 283 4.42 -1.98 -2.11
N ARG A 284 3.97 -3.08 -1.51
CA ARG A 284 3.32 -3.03 -0.19
C ARG A 284 4.24 -2.51 0.89
N ILE A 285 5.46 -3.02 1.00
CA ILE A 285 6.36 -2.55 2.06
C ILE A 285 6.77 -1.09 1.84
N SER A 286 6.96 -0.67 0.59
CA SER A 286 7.28 0.72 0.28
C SER A 286 6.12 1.65 0.65
N SER A 287 4.88 1.26 0.36
CA SER A 287 3.69 2.05 0.76
C SER A 287 3.51 2.10 2.27
N ILE A 288 3.78 1.00 2.99
CA ILE A 288 3.80 1.01 4.47
C ILE A 288 4.91 1.94 4.98
N HIS A 289 6.09 1.92 4.37
CA HIS A 289 7.19 2.80 4.79
C HIS A 289 6.84 4.27 4.60
N GLU A 290 6.31 4.64 3.42
CA GLU A 290 5.83 6.00 3.13
C GLU A 290 4.71 6.42 4.09
N LEU A 291 3.81 5.48 4.42
CA LEU A 291 2.80 5.70 5.45
C LEU A 291 3.47 6.03 6.78
N MET A 292 4.40 5.21 7.25
CA MET A 292 5.11 5.42 8.53
C MET A 292 6.12 6.57 8.51
N LEU A 293 6.49 7.16 7.38
CA LEU A 293 7.39 8.32 7.36
C LEU A 293 6.65 9.62 7.63
N ASP A 294 5.35 9.67 7.37
CA ASP A 294 4.65 10.94 7.33
C ASP A 294 4.12 11.37 8.71
N THR A 295 4.98 12.07 9.44
CA THR A 295 4.71 12.54 10.81
C THR A 295 3.59 13.56 10.92
N THR A 296 3.19 14.16 9.79
CA THR A 296 2.15 15.19 9.76
C THR A 296 0.73 14.62 9.80
N LYS A 297 0.58 13.30 9.65
CA LYS A 297 -0.73 12.65 9.50
C LYS A 297 -1.28 12.12 10.80
N GLU A 298 -2.55 12.44 11.03
CA GLU A 298 -3.41 11.57 11.84
C GLU A 298 -3.76 10.34 11.00
N PHE A 299 -3.04 9.24 11.24
CA PHE A 299 -3.37 7.98 10.57
C PHE A 299 -4.70 7.43 11.08
N ASN A 300 -5.51 6.93 10.15
CA ASN A 300 -6.57 6.01 10.53
C ASN A 300 -5.91 4.82 11.26
N LYS A 301 -6.23 4.68 12.55
CA LYS A 301 -5.66 3.64 13.42
C LYS A 301 -5.79 2.25 12.81
N GLN A 302 -6.91 1.97 12.12
CA GLN A 302 -7.15 0.67 11.51
C GLN A 302 -6.25 0.43 10.29
N THR A 303 -6.02 1.46 9.46
CA THR A 303 -5.11 1.35 8.31
C THR A 303 -3.67 1.14 8.76
N ALA A 304 -3.23 1.87 9.78
CA ALA A 304 -1.89 1.70 10.36
C ALA A 304 -1.75 0.31 11.03
N LEU A 305 -2.78 -0.15 11.76
CA LEU A 305 -2.83 -1.48 12.36
C LEU A 305 -2.62 -2.58 11.30
N ASP A 306 -3.40 -2.51 10.22
CA ASP A 306 -3.38 -3.50 9.14
C ASP A 306 -2.05 -3.50 8.35
N ALA A 307 -1.48 -2.30 8.14
CA ALA A 307 -0.14 -2.14 7.58
C ALA A 307 0.96 -2.77 8.45
N LEU A 308 0.87 -2.62 9.77
CA LEU A 308 1.86 -3.20 10.69
C LEU A 308 1.69 -4.71 10.84
N ILE A 309 0.46 -5.22 10.78
CA ILE A 309 0.21 -6.66 10.64
C ILE A 309 0.93 -7.22 9.42
N ASP A 310 0.87 -6.53 8.28
CA ASP A 310 1.62 -6.94 7.08
C ASP A 310 3.13 -6.92 7.30
N CYS A 311 3.68 -5.98 8.07
CA CYS A 311 5.10 -6.02 8.42
C CYS A 311 5.47 -7.31 9.14
N PHE A 312 4.69 -7.75 10.14
CA PHE A 312 4.95 -9.00 10.85
C PHE A 312 4.79 -10.24 9.96
N GLU A 313 3.80 -10.25 9.06
CA GLU A 313 3.66 -11.29 8.03
C GLU A 313 4.86 -11.33 7.08
N LEU A 314 5.45 -10.19 6.72
CA LEU A 314 6.55 -10.10 5.77
C LEU A 314 7.94 -10.26 6.42
N ILE A 315 7.99 -10.35 7.76
CA ILE A 315 9.22 -10.64 8.51
C ILE A 315 9.52 -12.16 8.56
N GLN A 316 8.61 -13.01 8.10
CA GLN A 316 8.77 -14.47 8.19
C GLN A 316 9.97 -15.03 7.42
N PRO A 317 10.53 -16.18 7.85
CA PRO A 317 11.72 -16.77 7.23
C PRO A 317 11.60 -17.16 5.75
N GLN A 318 10.38 -17.39 5.24
CA GLN A 318 10.20 -17.70 3.81
C GLN A 318 10.46 -16.50 2.87
N PHE A 319 10.50 -15.27 3.39
CA PHE A 319 10.72 -14.09 2.56
C PHE A 319 12.22 -13.77 2.40
N SER A 320 12.57 -13.17 1.27
CA SER A 320 13.94 -12.75 1.01
C SER A 320 14.36 -11.62 1.94
N GLU A 321 15.65 -11.59 2.30
CA GLU A 321 16.19 -10.60 3.25
C GLU A 321 15.84 -9.15 2.89
N ASP A 322 15.81 -8.79 1.59
CA ASP A 322 15.45 -7.42 1.20
C ASP A 322 14.00 -7.04 1.56
N ILE A 323 13.06 -7.98 1.51
CA ILE A 323 11.67 -7.79 1.94
C ILE A 323 11.65 -7.67 3.46
N THR A 324 12.30 -8.61 4.14
CA THR A 324 12.33 -8.68 5.60
C THR A 324 12.94 -7.40 6.21
N TYR A 325 14.08 -6.92 5.70
CA TYR A 325 14.75 -5.72 6.22
C TYR A 325 13.92 -4.45 5.99
N ARG A 326 13.24 -4.35 4.83
CA ARG A 326 12.35 -3.20 4.57
C ARG A 326 11.12 -3.23 5.47
N ALA A 327 10.54 -4.40 5.73
CA ALA A 327 9.44 -4.54 6.69
C ALA A 327 9.87 -4.16 8.11
N LEU A 328 11.07 -4.60 8.51
CA LEU A 328 11.66 -4.25 9.80
C LEU A 328 11.93 -2.74 9.93
N ARG A 329 12.38 -2.09 8.84
CA ARG A 329 12.58 -0.63 8.79
C ARG A 329 11.25 0.10 8.97
N SER A 330 10.19 -0.34 8.29
CA SER A 330 8.84 0.22 8.46
C SER A 330 8.32 0.07 9.89
N LEU A 331 8.55 -1.09 10.51
CA LEU A 331 8.19 -1.33 11.92
C LEU A 331 8.97 -0.40 12.85
N HIS A 332 10.29 -0.26 12.66
CA HIS A 332 11.12 0.69 13.42
C HIS A 332 10.58 2.11 13.29
N GLN A 333 10.28 2.55 12.08
CA GLN A 333 9.75 3.88 11.83
C GLN A 333 8.41 4.11 12.56
N ALA A 334 7.53 3.11 12.58
CA ALA A 334 6.27 3.17 13.32
C ALA A 334 6.48 3.30 14.83
N ILE A 335 7.48 2.60 15.39
CA ILE A 335 7.85 2.71 16.81
C ILE A 335 8.32 4.14 17.14
N VAL A 336 9.15 4.72 16.28
CA VAL A 336 9.66 6.09 16.45
C VAL A 336 8.52 7.10 16.40
N GLN A 337 7.67 7.03 15.37
CA GLN A 337 6.53 7.93 15.24
C GLN A 337 5.53 7.82 16.39
N GLY A 338 5.34 6.61 16.91
CA GLY A 338 4.42 6.38 18.01
C GLY A 338 4.78 7.06 19.33
N ARG A 339 5.98 7.64 19.41
CA ARG A 339 6.51 8.32 20.61
C ARG A 339 6.55 9.84 20.45
N SER A 340 6.73 10.35 19.24
CA SER A 340 6.93 11.78 18.96
C SER A 340 5.62 12.59 18.87
N ASN A 341 4.78 12.61 19.90
CA ASN A 341 3.57 13.47 20.07
C ASN A 341 2.18 12.85 19.83
N ASN A 342 2.05 11.54 19.61
CA ASN A 342 0.72 10.91 19.52
C ASN A 342 0.66 9.57 20.27
N PRO A 343 0.05 9.50 21.48
CA PRO A 343 -0.06 8.25 22.25
C PRO A 343 -0.78 7.12 21.49
N VAL A 344 -1.49 7.48 20.39
CA VAL A 344 -2.09 6.54 19.47
C VAL A 344 -1.05 5.65 18.76
N GLY A 345 0.13 6.17 18.38
CA GLY A 345 1.05 5.43 17.52
C GLY A 345 1.74 4.25 18.24
N ARG A 346 2.26 4.45 19.46
CA ARG A 346 2.80 3.35 20.29
C ARG A 346 1.72 2.30 20.57
N SER A 347 0.51 2.77 20.90
CA SER A 347 -0.63 1.88 21.08
C SER A 347 -0.93 1.09 19.80
N THR A 348 -0.74 1.67 18.62
CA THR A 348 -1.05 1.02 17.33
C THR A 348 -0.07 -0.11 17.03
N VAL A 349 1.24 0.09 17.22
CA VAL A 349 2.23 -0.99 17.04
C VAL A 349 1.96 -2.15 17.99
N VAL A 350 1.70 -1.84 19.27
CA VAL A 350 1.37 -2.85 20.28
C VAL A 350 0.07 -3.58 19.94
N MET A 351 -0.96 -2.86 19.49
CA MET A 351 -2.22 -3.46 19.05
C MET A 351 -2.02 -4.34 17.82
N ALA A 352 -1.24 -3.91 16.82
CA ALA A 352 -1.00 -4.65 15.58
C ALA A 352 -0.33 -5.99 15.89
N MET A 353 0.69 -5.93 16.73
CA MET A 353 1.41 -7.09 17.22
C MET A 353 0.52 -8.03 18.03
N LYS A 354 -0.31 -7.49 18.94
CA LYS A 354 -1.27 -8.29 19.70
C LYS A 354 -2.24 -9.02 18.78
N THR A 355 -2.82 -8.30 17.82
CA THR A 355 -3.75 -8.86 16.84
C THR A 355 -3.05 -9.93 16.01
N TYR A 356 -1.82 -9.67 15.56
CA TYR A 356 -1.01 -10.61 14.80
C TYR A 356 -0.73 -11.91 15.58
N PHE A 357 -0.34 -11.81 16.86
CA PHE A 357 -0.11 -12.97 17.72
C PHE A 357 -1.38 -13.72 18.07
N SER A 358 -2.48 -13.00 18.35
CA SER A 358 -3.77 -13.63 18.65
C SER A 358 -4.32 -14.45 17.47
N GLY A 359 -3.97 -14.06 16.23
CA GLY A 359 -4.33 -14.81 15.03
C GLY A 359 -3.37 -15.95 14.68
N SER A 360 -2.12 -15.88 15.16
CA SER A 360 -1.03 -16.80 14.79
C SER A 360 -0.95 -18.02 15.71
N SER A 361 -0.29 -19.09 15.23
CA SER A 361 0.12 -20.19 16.12
C SER A 361 1.32 -19.77 16.96
N GLU A 362 1.45 -20.32 18.17
CA GLU A 362 2.59 -20.07 19.06
C GLU A 362 3.95 -20.28 18.37
N MET A 363 4.07 -21.38 17.61
CA MET A 363 5.27 -21.67 16.80
C MET A 363 5.60 -20.54 15.82
N HIS A 364 4.59 -20.01 15.13
CA HIS A 364 4.77 -18.95 14.15
C HIS A 364 5.17 -17.62 14.82
N MET A 365 4.58 -17.32 15.98
CA MET A 365 4.97 -16.15 16.78
C MET A 365 6.44 -16.21 17.18
N VAL A 366 6.88 -17.35 17.73
CA VAL A 366 8.27 -17.57 18.17
C VAL A 366 9.23 -17.47 16.98
N GLU A 367 8.88 -18.06 15.84
CA GLU A 367 9.66 -17.96 14.59
C GLU A 367 9.82 -16.51 14.12
N THR A 368 8.73 -15.73 14.15
CA THR A 368 8.73 -14.31 13.79
C THR A 368 9.68 -13.52 14.71
N LEU A 369 9.58 -13.73 16.01
CA LEU A 369 10.35 -12.99 17.01
C LEU A 369 11.83 -13.36 16.95
N ASN A 370 12.17 -14.65 16.80
CA ASN A 370 13.55 -15.07 16.56
C ASN A 370 14.11 -14.42 15.29
N ARG A 371 13.31 -14.36 14.22
CA ARG A 371 13.74 -13.71 12.97
C ARG A 371 14.01 -12.21 13.13
N ILE A 372 13.19 -11.50 13.91
CA ILE A 372 13.45 -10.08 14.26
C ILE A 372 14.80 -9.94 14.97
N ILE A 373 15.12 -10.85 15.90
CA ILE A 373 16.34 -10.83 16.69
C ILE A 373 17.56 -11.17 15.85
N ASP A 374 17.51 -12.23 15.05
CA ASP A 374 18.60 -12.62 14.15
C ASP A 374 18.97 -11.46 13.21
N MET A 375 17.96 -10.73 12.72
CA MET A 375 18.17 -9.58 11.84
C MET A 375 18.70 -8.36 12.59
N ALA A 376 18.24 -8.12 13.81
CA ALA A 376 18.77 -7.07 14.66
C ALA A 376 20.25 -7.34 15.02
N GLU A 377 20.61 -8.58 15.31
CA GLU A 377 22.00 -9.02 15.48
C GLU A 377 22.82 -8.78 14.21
N ALA A 378 22.32 -9.20 13.05
CA ALA A 378 23.02 -9.02 11.78
C ALA A 378 23.25 -7.53 11.42
N LEU A 379 22.29 -6.66 11.76
CA LEU A 379 22.43 -5.21 11.64
C LEU A 379 23.49 -4.66 12.60
N LEU A 380 23.46 -5.11 13.85
CA LEU A 380 24.37 -4.69 14.91
C LEU A 380 25.83 -5.06 14.61
N LEU A 381 26.05 -6.25 14.01
CA LEU A 381 27.36 -6.72 13.52
C LEU A 381 27.84 -6.02 12.23
N LYS A 382 27.06 -5.06 11.71
CA LYS A 382 27.38 -4.25 10.51
C LYS A 382 27.69 -5.09 9.26
N HIS A 383 26.97 -6.19 9.06
CA HIS A 383 27.10 -6.94 7.82
C HIS A 383 26.67 -6.05 6.62
N PRO A 384 27.44 -6.05 5.51
CA PRO A 384 27.22 -5.12 4.40
C PRO A 384 25.90 -5.37 3.65
N ALA A 385 25.46 -6.63 3.55
CA ALA A 385 24.20 -6.98 2.88
C ALA A 385 22.96 -6.47 3.65
N PRO A 386 22.79 -6.75 4.95
CA PRO A 386 21.73 -6.16 5.79
C PRO A 386 21.67 -4.63 5.73
N THR A 387 22.84 -4.00 5.86
CA THR A 387 22.95 -2.53 5.90
C THR A 387 22.40 -1.89 4.62
N ARG A 388 22.66 -2.50 3.45
CA ARG A 388 22.19 -2.01 2.15
C ARG A 388 20.66 -2.05 2.00
N PHE A 389 19.99 -3.01 2.63
CA PHE A 389 18.52 -3.15 2.52
C PHE A 389 17.78 -2.39 3.61
N PHE A 390 18.42 -2.21 4.76
CA PHE A 390 17.82 -1.55 5.92
C PHE A 390 18.07 -0.05 5.96
N SER A 391 19.22 0.45 5.48
CA SER A 391 19.61 1.87 5.61
C SER A 391 19.54 2.62 4.28
N PHE A 392 19.28 3.93 4.35
CA PHE A 392 19.43 4.88 3.24
C PHE A 392 20.73 5.68 3.39
N GLU A 393 21.18 6.29 2.30
CA GLU A 393 22.40 7.12 2.28
C GLU A 393 22.31 8.32 3.24
N ASP A 394 21.09 8.83 3.47
CA ASP A 394 20.83 9.98 4.35
C ASP A 394 20.63 9.60 5.83
N ASP A 395 20.70 8.31 6.19
CA ASP A 395 20.52 7.89 7.58
C ASP A 395 21.69 8.34 8.47
N ARG A 396 21.38 8.77 9.70
CA ARG A 396 22.41 9.13 10.69
C ARG A 396 23.27 7.89 11.02
N PRO A 397 24.57 8.05 11.34
CA PRO A 397 25.45 6.92 11.71
C PRO A 397 24.93 6.07 12.88
N SER A 398 24.11 6.64 13.77
CA SER A 398 23.50 5.94 14.90
C SER A 398 22.20 5.21 14.55
N PHE A 399 21.66 5.38 13.34
CA PHE A 399 20.34 4.87 12.94
C PHE A 399 20.19 3.36 13.23
N ILE A 400 21.17 2.55 12.82
CA ILE A 400 21.15 1.10 13.00
C ILE A 400 21.05 0.73 14.48
N LEU A 401 21.87 1.36 15.33
CA LEU A 401 21.87 1.07 16.77
C LEU A 401 20.54 1.48 17.41
N ASN A 402 20.02 2.65 17.06
CA ASN A 402 18.70 3.11 17.52
C ASN A 402 17.61 2.11 17.12
N SER A 403 17.66 1.61 15.89
CA SER A 403 16.71 0.61 15.41
C SER A 403 16.76 -0.68 16.20
N VAL A 404 17.96 -1.22 16.44
CA VAL A 404 18.15 -2.43 17.25
C VAL A 404 17.61 -2.23 18.66
N VAL A 405 17.91 -1.11 19.31
CA VAL A 405 17.40 -0.80 20.66
C VAL A 405 15.88 -0.69 20.68
N HIS A 406 15.28 -0.04 19.69
CA HIS A 406 13.82 0.08 19.58
C HIS A 406 13.13 -1.27 19.38
N LEU A 407 13.72 -2.16 18.58
CA LEU A 407 13.22 -3.52 18.37
C LEU A 407 13.34 -4.36 19.65
N ILE A 408 14.49 -4.31 20.33
CA ILE A 408 14.68 -4.97 21.63
C ILE A 408 13.64 -4.48 22.63
N HIS A 409 13.44 -3.16 22.74
CA HIS A 409 12.45 -2.59 23.63
C HIS A 409 11.03 -3.04 23.27
N LEU A 410 10.67 -3.09 21.98
CA LEU A 410 9.37 -3.59 21.55
C LEU A 410 9.16 -5.05 22.00
N VAL A 411 10.18 -5.90 21.85
CA VAL A 411 10.09 -7.30 22.27
C VAL A 411 10.07 -7.42 23.79
N ALA A 412 10.92 -6.72 24.54
CA ALA A 412 10.90 -6.74 26.00
C ALA A 412 9.54 -6.26 26.56
N PHE A 413 8.94 -5.24 25.94
CA PHE A 413 7.60 -4.75 26.29
C PHE A 413 6.51 -5.83 26.11
N LEU A 414 6.67 -6.74 25.15
CA LEU A 414 5.76 -7.89 25.02
C LEU A 414 5.84 -8.82 26.23
N PHE A 415 7.05 -9.22 26.62
CA PHE A 415 7.29 -10.12 27.74
C PHE A 415 6.71 -9.61 29.06
N GLU A 416 6.68 -8.28 29.21
CA GLU A 416 6.07 -7.63 30.37
C GLU A 416 4.54 -7.80 30.37
N ARG A 417 3.89 -7.55 29.23
CA ARG A 417 2.43 -7.39 29.14
C ARG A 417 1.67 -8.69 28.91
N TYR A 418 2.33 -9.70 28.34
CA TYR A 418 1.74 -10.95 27.86
C TYR A 418 2.32 -12.12 28.65
N ALA A 419 1.86 -12.24 29.90
CA ALA A 419 2.37 -13.22 30.86
C ALA A 419 2.11 -14.67 30.40
N ASP A 420 0.98 -14.92 29.75
CA ASP A 420 0.60 -16.25 29.26
C ASP A 420 1.53 -16.72 28.14
N GLU A 421 2.04 -15.77 27.35
CA GLU A 421 2.97 -16.00 26.24
C GLU A 421 4.44 -15.99 26.69
N ARG A 422 4.74 -15.62 27.94
CA ARG A 422 6.11 -15.50 28.47
C ARG A 422 6.89 -16.82 28.36
N ASN A 423 6.23 -17.95 28.59
CA ASN A 423 6.88 -19.27 28.48
C ASN A 423 7.32 -19.55 27.04
N ALA A 424 6.44 -19.30 26.06
CA ALA A 424 6.77 -19.41 24.64
C ALA A 424 7.94 -18.49 24.28
N MET A 425 7.87 -17.25 24.76
CA MET A 425 8.88 -16.24 24.47
C MET A 425 10.22 -16.49 25.17
N SER A 426 10.28 -17.22 26.29
CA SER A 426 11.54 -17.54 26.99
C SER A 426 12.54 -18.34 26.13
N THR A 427 12.07 -18.97 25.06
CA THR A 427 12.90 -19.70 24.08
C THR A 427 13.60 -18.79 23.09
N ILE A 428 13.26 -17.50 23.07
CA ILE A 428 13.75 -16.52 22.10
C ILE A 428 15.15 -16.03 22.49
N GLY A 429 16.06 -15.95 21.53
CA GLY A 429 17.46 -15.51 21.70
C GLY A 429 17.65 -14.02 22.04
N ILE A 430 16.71 -13.37 22.72
CA ILE A 430 16.75 -11.93 22.99
C ILE A 430 17.83 -11.54 24.02
N ILE A 431 18.10 -12.38 25.02
CA ILE A 431 19.10 -12.10 26.05
C ILE A 431 20.50 -11.92 25.44
N PRO A 432 21.02 -12.85 24.62
CA PRO A 432 22.29 -12.66 23.92
C PRO A 432 22.36 -11.37 23.09
N LEU A 433 21.29 -11.02 22.36
CA LEU A 433 21.25 -9.79 21.56
C LEU A 433 21.35 -8.53 22.44
N VAL A 434 20.65 -8.51 23.58
CA VAL A 434 20.72 -7.39 24.54
C VAL A 434 22.14 -7.24 25.09
N GLU A 435 22.77 -8.35 25.49
CA GLU A 435 24.16 -8.36 25.99
C GLU A 435 25.16 -7.91 24.92
N GLN A 436 24.98 -8.34 23.67
CA GLN A 436 25.81 -7.92 22.55
C GLN A 436 25.65 -6.43 22.23
N ALA A 437 24.42 -5.90 22.25
CA ALA A 437 24.15 -4.48 22.06
C ALA A 437 24.80 -3.62 23.16
N LEU A 438 24.73 -4.09 24.42
CA LEU A 438 25.44 -3.47 25.55
C LEU A 438 26.96 -3.51 25.34
N GLY A 439 27.52 -4.66 24.94
CA GLY A 439 28.95 -4.81 24.69
C GLY A 439 29.48 -3.90 23.56
N ILE A 440 28.68 -3.61 22.53
CA ILE A 440 29.06 -2.65 21.48
C ILE A 440 29.02 -1.20 21.98
N LEU A 441 28.01 -0.85 22.79
CA LEU A 441 27.95 0.44 23.47
C LEU A 441 29.10 0.65 24.46
N GLU A 442 29.59 -0.43 25.09
CA GLU A 442 30.78 -0.44 25.95
C GLU A 442 32.08 -0.31 25.15
N SER A 443 32.26 -1.12 24.11
CA SER A 443 33.50 -1.16 23.32
C SER A 443 33.72 0.04 22.39
N SER A 444 32.65 0.75 22.04
CA SER A 444 32.74 2.02 21.29
C SER A 444 33.31 3.19 22.11
N ARG A 445 33.69 2.95 23.37
CA ARG A 445 34.31 3.93 24.25
C ARG A 445 35.80 4.11 23.98
N VAL A 446 36.23 5.36 24.07
CA VAL A 446 37.64 5.74 24.11
C VAL A 446 38.06 5.87 25.58
N ALA A 447 38.86 4.90 26.05
CA ALA A 447 39.93 5.04 27.05
C ALA A 447 39.66 5.14 28.58
N ASP A 448 38.56 4.63 29.13
CA ASP A 448 38.48 4.43 30.60
C ASP A 448 38.00 3.01 30.96
N ASP A 449 38.97 2.13 31.23
CA ASP A 449 38.79 0.68 31.51
C ASP A 449 38.14 0.38 32.88
N SER A 450 37.75 1.41 33.64
CA SER A 450 37.35 1.26 35.04
C SER A 450 35.86 1.03 35.27
N VAL A 451 34.99 1.14 34.25
CA VAL A 451 33.52 1.05 34.43
C VAL A 451 32.83 0.12 33.45
N PHE A 452 32.33 -1.01 33.96
CA PHE A 452 31.49 -1.99 33.26
C PHE A 452 30.01 -1.81 33.64
N PHE A 453 29.09 -1.81 32.66
CA PHE A 453 27.66 -1.59 32.93
C PHE A 453 26.94 -2.76 33.61
N TYR A 454 27.55 -3.94 33.60
CA TYR A 454 26.99 -5.13 34.24
C TYR A 454 26.99 -5.07 35.78
N ASN A 455 27.68 -4.10 36.40
CA ASN A 455 27.98 -4.10 37.84
C ASN A 455 27.36 -2.95 38.67
N ILE A 456 26.41 -2.20 38.12
CA ILE A 456 25.93 -0.96 38.78
C ILE A 456 24.53 -1.16 39.36
N SER A 457 24.43 -1.31 40.68
CA SER A 457 23.15 -1.32 41.43
C SER A 457 22.71 0.07 41.90
N ASP A 458 23.50 1.12 41.59
CA ASP A 458 23.34 2.47 42.12
C ASP A 458 22.96 3.47 41.00
N LYS A 459 21.71 3.92 41.04
CA LYS A 459 21.11 4.87 40.08
C LYS A 459 21.87 6.20 40.00
N SER A 460 22.46 6.65 41.09
CA SER A 460 23.17 7.94 41.13
C SER A 460 24.49 7.90 40.33
N ARG A 461 25.17 6.75 40.35
CA ARG A 461 26.36 6.48 39.54
C ARG A 461 26.06 6.33 38.07
N ASP A 462 24.89 5.81 37.70
CA ASP A 462 24.47 5.72 36.30
C ASP A 462 24.45 7.11 35.66
N ILE A 463 23.87 8.12 36.33
CA ILE A 463 23.78 9.48 35.79
C ILE A 463 25.15 10.16 35.67
N GLU A 464 25.99 10.05 36.71
CA GLU A 464 27.35 10.59 36.72
C GLU A 464 28.20 9.95 35.60
N LEU A 465 28.06 8.64 35.43
CA LEU A 465 28.73 7.89 34.37
C LEU A 465 28.24 8.30 32.97
N TYR A 466 26.94 8.43 32.79
CA TYR A 466 26.34 8.80 31.51
C TYR A 466 26.73 10.22 31.07
N SER A 467 26.72 11.17 32.00
CA SER A 467 27.10 12.55 31.75
C SER A 467 28.60 12.74 31.53
N THR A 468 29.43 11.98 32.25
CA THR A 468 30.90 12.02 32.11
C THR A 468 31.35 11.41 30.78
N ILE A 469 30.70 10.33 30.31
CA ILE A 469 31.19 9.56 29.15
C ILE A 469 30.66 10.08 27.82
N TYR A 470 29.38 10.44 27.74
CA TYR A 470 28.76 10.84 26.48
C TYR A 470 28.80 12.37 26.28
N GLY A 471 29.20 13.12 27.32
CA GLY A 471 29.05 14.57 27.36
C GLY A 471 27.58 14.99 27.38
N PHE A 472 27.32 16.23 27.78
CA PHE A 472 25.96 16.80 27.83
C PHE A 472 25.22 16.82 26.48
N HIS A 473 25.87 16.47 25.37
CA HIS A 473 25.33 16.57 24.01
C HIS A 473 24.94 15.24 23.37
N SER A 474 25.26 14.09 23.97
CA SER A 474 24.89 12.75 23.45
C SER A 474 23.88 12.05 24.37
N LEU A 475 22.68 12.61 24.47
CA LEU A 475 21.59 12.12 25.32
C LEU A 475 21.06 10.72 24.93
N ASN A 476 21.26 10.29 23.68
CA ASN A 476 20.68 9.02 23.20
C ASN A 476 21.37 7.77 23.76
N ALA A 477 22.68 7.80 23.96
CA ALA A 477 23.43 6.63 24.43
C ALA A 477 23.08 6.23 25.88
N PRO A 478 22.96 7.17 26.84
CA PRO A 478 22.44 6.89 28.18
C PRO A 478 21.08 6.18 28.19
N ILE A 479 20.17 6.65 27.34
CA ILE A 479 18.80 6.13 27.25
C ILE A 479 18.82 4.71 26.67
N HIS A 480 19.58 4.47 25.61
CA HIS A 480 19.72 3.13 25.04
C HIS A 480 20.27 2.12 26.05
N ILE A 481 21.31 2.50 26.80
CA ILE A 481 21.93 1.59 27.78
C ILE A 481 20.94 1.31 28.90
N HIS A 482 20.23 2.31 29.39
CA HIS A 482 19.17 2.14 30.38
C HIS A 482 18.10 1.14 29.90
N VAL A 483 17.61 1.33 28.67
CA VAL A 483 16.59 0.47 28.05
C VAL A 483 17.06 -0.97 27.89
N LEU A 484 18.29 -1.16 27.42
CA LEU A 484 18.88 -2.49 27.25
C LEU A 484 19.07 -3.18 28.60
N ARG A 485 19.56 -2.47 29.63
CA ARG A 485 19.70 -3.01 30.99
C ARG A 485 18.35 -3.40 31.58
N TRP A 486 17.32 -2.57 31.44
CA TRP A 486 15.96 -2.88 31.89
C TRP A 486 15.38 -4.09 31.16
N SER A 487 15.57 -4.16 29.85
CA SER A 487 15.18 -5.33 29.06
C SER A 487 15.86 -6.58 29.60
N LEU A 488 17.16 -6.52 29.92
CA LEU A 488 17.91 -7.64 30.47
C LEU A 488 17.38 -8.09 31.85
N ILE A 489 17.07 -7.15 32.74
CA ILE A 489 16.50 -7.45 34.07
C ILE A 489 15.16 -8.17 33.92
N LEU A 490 14.26 -7.61 33.11
CA LEU A 490 12.93 -8.19 32.87
C LEU A 490 13.00 -9.58 32.23
N LEU A 491 13.97 -9.80 31.35
CA LEU A 491 14.15 -11.08 30.66
C LEU A 491 14.84 -12.15 31.53
N LYS A 492 15.76 -11.76 32.43
CA LYS A 492 16.52 -12.71 33.26
C LYS A 492 15.81 -13.08 34.57
N ASP A 493 15.08 -12.15 35.17
CA ASP A 493 14.45 -12.39 36.48
C ASP A 493 12.96 -12.00 36.47
N PRO A 494 12.09 -12.84 35.86
CA PRO A 494 10.66 -12.57 35.79
C PRO A 494 9.95 -12.63 37.16
N ASN A 495 10.62 -13.09 38.22
CA ASN A 495 10.03 -13.46 39.51
C ASN A 495 10.52 -12.63 40.71
N GLN A 496 11.43 -11.66 40.52
CA GLN A 496 11.87 -10.75 41.60
C GLN A 496 10.77 -9.74 42.02
N GLY A 497 9.73 -10.24 42.70
CA GLY A 497 9.20 -9.74 43.98
C GLY A 497 8.54 -8.36 44.12
N GLY A 498 8.63 -7.47 43.15
CA GLY A 498 7.92 -6.17 43.15
C GLY A 498 7.07 -5.99 41.90
N PRO A 499 6.04 -5.11 41.91
CA PRO A 499 5.46 -4.65 40.66
C PRO A 499 6.61 -4.04 39.85
N PRO A 500 6.97 -4.61 38.68
CA PRO A 500 8.07 -4.06 37.90
C PRO A 500 7.73 -2.59 37.58
N PRO A 501 8.70 -1.66 37.69
CA PRO A 501 8.49 -0.34 37.10
C PRO A 501 8.21 -0.57 35.61
N THR A 502 7.03 -0.13 35.19
CA THR A 502 6.51 -0.52 33.89
C THR A 502 7.22 0.28 32.80
N PHE A 503 7.51 -0.31 31.64
CA PHE A 503 8.05 0.44 30.49
C PHE A 503 7.11 1.57 30.01
N SER A 504 5.87 1.62 30.51
CA SER A 504 4.95 2.73 30.33
C SER A 504 5.32 4.00 31.12
N ASN A 505 6.22 3.92 32.10
CA ASN A 505 6.64 5.06 32.92
C ASN A 505 7.81 5.85 32.30
N LEU A 506 8.54 5.28 31.32
CA LEU A 506 9.59 6.00 30.61
C LEU A 506 8.99 7.19 29.83
N PRO A 507 9.52 8.43 29.99
CA PRO A 507 9.02 9.59 29.27
C PRO A 507 9.09 9.40 27.75
N ASP A 508 7.99 9.68 27.03
CA ASP A 508 7.96 9.56 25.56
C ASP A 508 8.98 10.49 24.87
N SER A 509 9.32 11.61 25.52
CA SER A 509 10.32 12.60 25.09
C SER A 509 11.74 12.05 24.93
N TRP A 510 12.08 10.96 25.63
CA TRP A 510 13.43 10.39 25.64
C TRP A 510 13.83 9.70 24.33
N TRP A 511 12.88 9.54 23.42
CA TRP A 511 13.03 8.74 22.21
C TRP A 511 12.95 9.56 20.93
N ASP A 512 12.72 10.87 21.08
CA ASP A 512 12.71 11.80 19.97
C ASP A 512 14.17 12.11 19.54
N PRO A 513 14.58 11.76 18.30
CA PRO A 513 15.92 12.02 17.82
C PRO A 513 16.25 13.51 17.64
N GLU A 514 15.25 14.40 17.79
CA GLU A 514 15.38 15.86 17.77
C GLU A 514 15.16 16.51 19.15
N HIS A 515 15.02 15.72 20.21
CA HIS A 515 14.68 16.27 21.52
C HIS A 515 15.72 17.27 22.05
N ASP A 516 15.21 18.43 22.46
CA ASP A 516 16.00 19.59 22.89
C ASP A 516 16.78 19.28 24.19
N ARG A 517 17.97 19.87 24.30
CA ARG A 517 19.04 19.56 25.27
C ARG A 517 18.71 19.90 26.74
N ASN A 518 17.45 20.21 27.06
CA ASN A 518 17.03 20.90 28.27
C ASN A 518 16.10 20.09 29.20
N ILE A 519 15.87 18.80 28.94
CA ILE A 519 15.20 17.97 29.95
C ILE A 519 16.15 17.74 31.13
N ASP A 520 15.63 17.98 32.34
CA ASP A 520 16.24 17.58 33.60
C ASP A 520 16.22 16.05 33.74
N LEU A 521 17.06 15.38 32.93
CA LEU A 521 17.28 13.93 32.95
C LEU A 521 17.70 13.49 34.37
N TYR A 522 18.41 14.36 35.07
CA TYR A 522 18.82 14.19 36.46
C TYR A 522 17.62 14.17 37.42
N GLY A 523 16.65 15.06 37.22
CA GLY A 523 15.43 15.13 38.01
C GLY A 523 14.57 13.86 37.93
N TRP A 524 14.46 13.22 36.77
CA TRP A 524 13.68 11.97 36.65
C TRP A 524 14.43 10.74 37.18
N ILE A 525 15.72 10.56 36.81
CA ILE A 525 16.49 9.38 37.28
C ILE A 525 16.65 9.39 38.82
N ASN A 526 16.61 10.56 39.45
CA ASN A 526 16.61 10.67 40.92
C ASN A 526 15.24 10.42 41.58
N ASN A 527 14.12 10.52 40.83
CA ASN A 527 12.75 10.42 41.37
C ASN A 527 12.08 9.06 41.12
N GLU A 528 12.52 8.27 40.12
CA GLU A 528 12.12 6.86 39.92
C GLU A 528 13.13 5.89 40.49
#